data_AF-A0A524FIZ5-F1
#
_entry.id   AF-A0A524FIZ5-F1
#
_cell.length_a   1.000
_cell.length_b   1.000
_cell.length_c   1.000
_cell.angle_alpha   90.00
_cell.angle_beta   90.00
_cell.angle_gamma   90.00
#
_symmetry.space_group_name_H-M   'P 1'
#
loop_
_entity.id
_entity.type
_entity.pdbx_description
1 polymer ?
#
loop_
_entity_poly.entity_id
_entity_poly.type
_entity_poly.pdbx_seq_one_letter_code
_entity_poly.pdbx_strand_id
1 'polypeptide(L)'
;MRMFYKKDGGVVQLIDKKDMEEWPIELPLIFIEYIKNNKLDTYDDPNVKKDVEKYLDEILTDVAIPGMIKVLDGEDFGEIEQALERIDELAKKKIDLVKPIKPYIEKLDSKNKPEIKKLSSSILNAFVKEERKKVLAEKRKIMREKEQGFLEGKISPEEYANARKEYLQLRD
;
A
#
# COMPACT_ATOMS: atom_id res chain seq x y z
N MET A 1 -9.70 24.38 -3.19
CA MET A 1 -10.71 23.48 -3.82
C MET A 1 -10.15 23.01 -5.15
N ARG A 2 -10.12 21.69 -5.38
CA ARG A 2 -9.64 21.04 -6.60
C ARG A 2 -10.81 20.71 -7.52
N MET A 3 -10.72 21.11 -8.80
CA MET A 3 -11.78 20.91 -9.79
C MET A 3 -11.33 19.94 -10.88
N PHE A 4 -12.24 19.05 -11.29
CA PHE A 4 -12.07 18.11 -12.40
C PHE A 4 -13.20 18.29 -13.39
N TYR A 5 -12.85 18.55 -14.65
CA TYR A 5 -13.82 18.86 -15.70
C TYR A 5 -14.18 17.60 -16.48
N LYS A 6 -15.47 17.31 -16.59
CA LYS A 6 -16.02 16.24 -17.43
C LYS A 6 -16.16 16.73 -18.87
N LYS A 7 -16.21 15.78 -19.82
CA LYS A 7 -16.44 16.09 -21.25
C LYS A 7 -17.81 16.73 -21.54
N ASP A 8 -18.80 16.52 -20.69
CA ASP A 8 -20.15 17.09 -20.81
C ASP A 8 -20.26 18.53 -20.25
N GLY A 9 -19.15 19.11 -19.79
CA GLY A 9 -19.11 20.43 -19.15
C GLY A 9 -19.44 20.40 -17.64
N GLY A 10 -19.76 19.23 -17.08
CA GLY A 10 -19.92 19.06 -15.64
C GLY A 10 -18.58 19.15 -14.89
N VAL A 11 -18.64 19.44 -13.59
CA VAL A 11 -17.45 19.58 -12.74
C VAL A 11 -17.58 18.70 -11.50
N VAL A 12 -16.54 17.95 -11.18
CA VAL A 12 -16.35 17.31 -9.88
C VAL A 12 -15.46 18.21 -9.04
N GLN A 13 -15.91 18.56 -7.84
CA GLN A 13 -15.17 19.41 -6.91
C GLN A 13 -14.79 18.60 -5.67
N LEU A 14 -13.50 18.61 -5.35
CA LEU A 14 -12.94 18.00 -4.14
C LEU A 14 -12.22 19.07 -3.32
N ILE A 15 -12.07 18.82 -2.02
CA ILE A 15 -11.36 19.71 -1.10
C ILE A 15 -9.87 19.76 -1.50
N ASP A 16 -9.22 20.90 -1.29
CA ASP A 16 -7.80 21.06 -1.62
C ASP A 16 -6.92 20.26 -0.66
N LYS A 17 -5.79 19.74 -1.14
CA LYS A 17 -4.86 19.01 -0.28
C LYS A 17 -4.26 19.93 0.80
N LYS A 18 -4.07 21.22 0.48
CA LYS A 18 -3.58 22.22 1.44
C LYS A 18 -4.52 22.38 2.64
N ASP A 19 -5.82 22.37 2.37
CA ASP A 19 -6.83 22.51 3.43
C ASP A 19 -6.84 21.26 4.34
N MET A 20 -6.40 20.11 3.82
CA MET A 20 -6.31 18.85 4.56
C MET A 20 -5.04 18.72 5.41
N GLU A 21 -4.04 19.58 5.22
CA GLU A 21 -2.81 19.55 6.03
C GLU A 21 -3.08 19.91 7.50
N GLU A 22 -4.13 20.69 7.75
CA GLU A 22 -4.58 21.10 9.09
C GLU A 22 -5.60 20.12 9.69
N TRP A 23 -6.01 19.09 8.95
CA TRP A 23 -7.00 18.14 9.44
C TRP A 23 -6.41 17.20 10.49
N PRO A 24 -7.25 16.72 11.41
CA PRO A 24 -6.95 15.52 12.18
C PRO A 24 -6.50 14.39 11.24
N ILE A 25 -5.50 13.61 11.66
CA ILE A 25 -4.82 12.64 10.80
C ILE A 25 -5.75 11.58 10.21
N GLU A 26 -6.90 11.35 10.82
CA GLU A 26 -7.89 10.37 10.38
C GLU A 26 -8.72 10.89 9.20
N LEU A 27 -8.97 12.20 9.13
CA LEU A 27 -9.89 12.76 8.14
C LEU A 27 -9.39 12.63 6.70
N PRO A 28 -8.10 12.87 6.37
CA PRO A 28 -7.61 12.65 5.01
C PRO A 28 -7.82 11.21 4.53
N LEU A 29 -7.62 10.23 5.41
CA LEU A 29 -7.82 8.82 5.11
C LEU A 29 -9.29 8.47 4.90
N ILE A 30 -10.15 8.94 5.80
CA ILE A 30 -11.61 8.75 5.70
C ILE A 30 -12.12 9.40 4.41
N PHE A 31 -11.62 10.58 4.06
CA PHE A 31 -11.96 11.27 2.82
C PHE A 31 -11.57 10.44 1.59
N ILE A 32 -10.33 9.95 1.54
CA ILE A 32 -9.85 9.10 0.43
C ILE A 32 -10.73 7.85 0.29
N GLU A 33 -11.01 7.17 1.40
CA GLU A 33 -11.82 5.96 1.40
C GLU A 33 -13.28 6.24 0.97
N TYR A 34 -13.87 7.32 1.49
CA TYR A 34 -15.21 7.72 1.13
C TYR A 34 -15.35 7.97 -0.37
N ILE A 35 -14.41 8.73 -0.96
CA ILE A 35 -14.45 9.02 -2.40
C ILE A 35 -14.25 7.73 -3.21
N LYS A 36 -13.24 6.90 -2.88
CA LYS A 36 -12.96 5.64 -3.59
C LYS A 36 -14.16 4.69 -3.58
N ASN A 37 -14.82 4.52 -2.43
CA ASN A 37 -15.88 3.51 -2.28
C ASN A 37 -17.28 4.01 -2.68
N ASN A 38 -17.56 5.31 -2.59
CA ASN A 38 -18.94 5.82 -2.71
C ASN A 38 -19.15 6.81 -3.86
N LYS A 39 -18.08 7.45 -4.35
CA LYS A 39 -18.20 8.52 -5.35
C LYS A 39 -17.51 8.20 -6.65
N LEU A 40 -16.36 7.52 -6.61
CA LEU A 40 -15.55 7.28 -7.79
C LEU A 40 -16.34 6.58 -8.90
N ASP A 41 -17.10 5.53 -8.56
CA ASP A 41 -17.90 4.78 -9.53
C ASP A 41 -19.04 5.58 -10.16
N THR A 42 -19.55 6.60 -9.45
CA THR A 42 -20.60 7.51 -9.93
C THR A 42 -20.13 8.51 -11.00
N TYR A 43 -18.82 8.58 -11.26
CA TYR A 43 -18.27 9.43 -12.30
C TYR A 43 -18.32 8.69 -13.64
N ASP A 44 -19.24 9.06 -14.53
CA ASP A 44 -19.39 8.38 -15.82
C ASP A 44 -18.19 8.56 -16.77
N ASP A 45 -17.38 9.61 -16.56
CA ASP A 45 -16.20 9.91 -17.38
C ASP A 45 -14.94 9.17 -16.87
N PRO A 46 -14.37 8.21 -17.66
CA PRO A 46 -13.17 7.47 -17.26
C PRO A 46 -11.94 8.35 -17.04
N ASN A 47 -11.83 9.49 -17.75
CA ASN A 47 -10.70 10.41 -17.56
C ASN A 47 -10.80 11.09 -16.21
N VAL A 48 -11.99 11.55 -15.83
CA VAL A 48 -12.23 12.16 -14.51
C VAL A 48 -12.00 11.15 -13.39
N LYS A 49 -12.44 9.91 -13.57
CA LYS A 49 -12.12 8.83 -12.62
C LYS A 49 -10.62 8.72 -12.37
N LYS A 50 -9.84 8.61 -13.44
CA LYS A 50 -8.37 8.49 -13.36
C LYS A 50 -7.70 9.71 -12.73
N ASP A 51 -8.15 10.92 -13.08
CA ASP A 51 -7.59 12.15 -12.50
C ASP A 51 -7.93 12.30 -11.02
N VAL A 52 -9.14 11.91 -10.63
CA VAL A 52 -9.55 11.86 -9.22
C VAL A 52 -8.74 10.81 -8.47
N GLU A 53 -8.60 9.59 -9.00
CA GLU A 53 -7.76 8.55 -8.38
C GLU A 53 -6.33 9.04 -8.13
N LYS A 54 -5.72 9.66 -9.16
CA LYS A 54 -4.40 10.24 -9.04
C LYS A 54 -4.34 11.29 -7.93
N TYR A 55 -5.34 12.17 -7.86
CA TYR A 55 -5.41 13.18 -6.81
C TYR A 55 -5.59 12.58 -5.41
N LEU A 56 -6.39 11.52 -5.26
CA LEU A 56 -6.52 10.82 -3.98
C LEU A 56 -5.22 10.13 -3.55
N ASP A 57 -4.45 9.61 -4.52
CA ASP A 57 -3.12 9.06 -4.26
C ASP A 57 -2.12 10.18 -3.90
N GLU A 58 -2.22 11.37 -4.50
CA GLU A 58 -1.44 12.56 -4.10
C GLU A 58 -1.78 13.00 -2.66
N ILE A 59 -3.06 13.07 -2.26
CA ILE A 59 -3.45 13.38 -0.87
C ILE A 59 -2.88 12.35 0.10
N LEU A 60 -2.92 11.07 -0.28
CA LEU A 60 -2.39 10.00 0.53
C LEU A 60 -0.88 10.19 0.77
N THR A 61 -0.13 10.44 -0.30
CA THR A 61 1.34 10.57 -0.24
C THR A 61 1.79 11.87 0.40
N ASP A 62 1.14 13.00 0.08
CA ASP A 62 1.61 14.33 0.48
C ASP A 62 1.05 14.79 1.83
N VAL A 63 -0.11 14.26 2.25
CA VAL A 63 -0.81 14.73 3.46
C VAL A 63 -0.95 13.61 4.48
N ALA A 64 -1.63 12.52 4.11
CA ALA A 64 -1.99 11.48 5.08
C ALA A 64 -0.76 10.73 5.61
N ILE A 65 0.17 10.31 4.74
CA ILE A 65 1.41 9.64 5.15
C ILE A 65 2.28 10.54 6.05
N PRO A 66 2.59 11.80 5.68
CA PRO A 66 3.33 12.70 6.57
C PRO A 66 2.62 12.96 7.90
N GLY A 67 1.28 13.11 7.90
CA GLY A 67 0.48 13.25 9.11
C GLY A 67 0.62 12.04 10.04
N MET A 68 0.47 10.83 9.49
CA MET A 68 0.67 9.59 10.24
C MET A 68 2.09 9.48 10.81
N ILE A 69 3.11 9.80 10.02
CA ILE A 69 4.50 9.80 10.48
C ILE A 69 4.68 10.71 11.71
N LYS A 70 4.15 11.94 11.66
CA LYS A 70 4.22 12.88 12.79
C LYS A 70 3.60 12.30 14.06
N VAL A 71 2.46 11.63 13.94
CA VAL A 71 1.78 11.01 15.09
C VAL A 71 2.56 9.82 15.64
N LEU A 72 3.09 8.95 14.78
CA LEU A 72 3.91 7.81 15.22
C LEU A 72 5.18 8.25 15.96
N ASP A 73 5.78 9.37 15.55
CA ASP A 73 6.94 9.97 16.23
C ASP A 73 6.56 10.67 17.55
N GLY A 74 5.28 11.00 17.77
CA GLY A 74 4.77 11.66 18.97
C GLY A 74 4.76 10.80 20.24
N GLU A 75 4.22 11.35 21.33
CA GLU A 75 4.14 10.70 22.64
C GLU A 75 2.72 10.32 23.07
N ASP A 76 1.69 10.77 22.33
CA ASP A 76 0.30 10.41 22.62
C ASP A 76 0.00 8.99 22.14
N PHE A 77 0.01 8.06 23.09
CA PHE A 77 -0.28 6.66 22.81
C PHE A 77 -1.69 6.40 22.25
N GLY A 78 -2.67 7.25 22.54
CA GLY A 78 -4.03 7.12 22.01
C GLY A 78 -4.08 7.45 20.53
N GLU A 79 -3.45 8.56 20.13
CA GLU A 79 -3.32 8.94 18.71
C GLU A 79 -2.47 7.92 17.93
N ILE A 80 -1.39 7.41 18.54
CA ILE A 80 -0.55 6.36 17.93
C ILE A 80 -1.36 5.08 17.67
N GLU A 81 -2.18 4.65 18.63
CA GLU A 81 -3.00 3.45 18.49
C GLU A 81 -4.01 3.59 17.35
N GLN A 82 -4.74 4.72 17.29
CA GLN A 82 -5.69 5.00 16.22
C GLN A 82 -5.01 5.08 14.85
N ALA A 83 -3.84 5.72 14.76
CA ALA A 83 -3.05 5.77 13.54
C ALA A 83 -2.65 4.35 13.08
N LEU A 84 -2.19 3.50 14.00
CA LEU A 84 -1.80 2.12 13.68
C LEU A 84 -2.97 1.25 13.25
N GLU A 85 -4.15 1.39 13.82
CA GLU A 85 -5.35 0.67 13.36
C GLU A 85 -5.66 1.00 11.90
N ARG A 86 -5.61 2.29 11.53
CA ARG A 86 -5.84 2.72 10.15
C ARG A 86 -4.75 2.26 9.20
N ILE A 87 -3.49 2.28 9.63
CA ILE A 87 -2.38 1.74 8.84
C ILE A 87 -2.56 0.23 8.61
N ASP A 88 -2.99 -0.53 9.61
CA ASP A 88 -3.25 -1.98 9.48
C ASP A 88 -4.41 -2.25 8.50
N GLU A 89 -5.47 -1.46 8.53
CA GLU A 89 -6.57 -1.52 7.54
C GLU A 89 -6.07 -1.23 6.12
N LEU A 90 -5.27 -0.18 5.93
CA LEU A 90 -4.69 0.18 4.64
C LEU A 90 -3.70 -0.87 4.16
N ALA A 91 -2.86 -1.43 5.05
CA ALA A 91 -1.91 -2.48 4.74
C ALA A 91 -2.59 -3.73 4.17
N LYS A 92 -3.77 -4.10 4.71
CA LYS A 92 -4.57 -5.23 4.22
C LYS A 92 -5.12 -4.99 2.81
N LYS A 93 -5.42 -3.74 2.43
CA LYS A 93 -5.99 -3.39 1.11
C LYS A 93 -4.92 -3.12 0.07
N LYS A 94 -3.96 -2.24 0.37
CA LYS A 94 -2.90 -1.78 -0.53
C LYS A 94 -1.62 -1.49 0.25
N ILE A 95 -0.85 -2.55 0.50
CA ILE A 95 0.38 -2.49 1.30
C ILE A 95 1.48 -1.59 0.75
N ASP A 96 1.51 -1.38 -0.58
CA ASP A 96 2.49 -0.49 -1.20
C ASP A 96 2.32 0.98 -0.75
N LEU A 97 1.12 1.39 -0.35
CA LEU A 97 0.83 2.75 0.10
C LEU A 97 1.39 3.06 1.48
N VAL A 98 1.39 2.06 2.37
CA VAL A 98 1.89 2.21 3.75
C VAL A 98 3.38 1.89 3.87
N LYS A 99 4.00 1.41 2.79
CA LYS A 99 5.43 1.05 2.75
C LYS A 99 6.37 2.18 3.21
N PRO A 100 6.14 3.47 2.90
CA PRO A 100 6.99 4.57 3.40
C PRO A 100 7.00 4.69 4.93
N ILE A 101 5.95 4.20 5.60
CA ILE A 101 5.79 4.31 7.05
C ILE A 101 6.53 3.17 7.79
N LYS A 102 6.93 2.10 7.09
CA LYS A 102 7.62 0.92 7.68
C LYS A 102 8.73 1.28 8.68
N PRO A 103 9.69 2.19 8.39
CA PRO A 103 10.76 2.52 9.34
C PRO A 103 10.28 3.16 10.64
N TYR A 104 9.13 3.82 10.62
CA TYR A 104 8.53 4.46 11.79
C TYR A 104 7.85 3.42 12.67
N ILE A 105 7.17 2.44 12.05
CA ILE A 105 6.53 1.32 12.76
C ILE A 105 7.57 0.45 13.46
N GLU A 106 8.72 0.22 12.82
CA GLU A 106 9.84 -0.54 13.42
C GLU A 106 10.39 0.13 14.69
N LYS A 107 10.35 1.48 14.79
CA LYS A 107 10.81 2.21 15.97
C LYS A 107 9.84 2.13 17.15
N LEU A 108 8.56 1.83 16.91
CA LEU A 108 7.51 1.79 17.93
C LEU A 108 7.65 0.61 18.91
N ASP A 109 8.44 -0.41 18.58
CA ASP A 109 8.67 -1.58 19.46
C ASP A 109 9.32 -1.20 20.81
N SER A 110 9.89 0.02 20.89
CA SER A 110 10.49 0.58 22.12
C SER A 110 9.49 1.19 23.12
N LYS A 111 8.21 1.37 22.76
CA LYS A 111 7.26 2.23 23.48
C LYS A 111 6.27 1.51 24.46
N ASN A 112 6.51 0.23 24.78
CA ASN A 112 5.96 -0.52 25.94
C ASN A 112 4.43 -0.71 26.11
N LYS A 113 3.56 -0.27 25.19
CA LYS A 113 2.12 -0.66 25.21
C LYS A 113 1.85 -1.97 24.44
N PRO A 114 1.14 -2.95 25.02
CA PRO A 114 0.80 -4.22 24.37
C PRO A 114 0.04 -4.06 23.05
N GLU A 115 -0.92 -3.13 22.99
CA GLU A 115 -1.80 -2.89 21.85
C GLU A 115 -1.01 -2.35 20.66
N ILE A 116 -0.18 -1.34 20.88
CA ILE A 116 0.75 -0.78 19.89
C ILE A 116 1.68 -1.86 19.36
N LYS A 117 2.25 -2.69 20.24
CA LYS A 117 3.14 -3.78 19.83
C LYS A 117 2.42 -4.80 18.95
N LYS A 118 1.18 -5.15 19.29
CA LYS A 118 0.34 -6.08 18.52
C LYS A 118 0.04 -5.52 17.13
N LEU A 119 -0.38 -4.26 17.02
CA LEU A 119 -0.68 -3.61 15.75
C LEU A 119 0.56 -3.44 14.88
N SER A 120 1.66 -2.93 15.45
CA SER A 120 2.94 -2.81 14.75
C SER A 120 3.42 -4.16 14.23
N SER A 121 3.35 -5.21 15.04
CA SER A 121 3.72 -6.57 14.62
C SER A 121 2.82 -7.10 13.49
N SER A 122 1.51 -6.82 13.53
CA SER A 122 0.57 -7.18 12.46
C SER A 122 0.99 -6.56 11.13
N ILE A 123 1.27 -5.24 11.14
CA ILE A 123 1.65 -4.49 9.95
C ILE A 123 3.01 -4.95 9.41
N LEU A 124 4.00 -5.14 10.28
CA LEU A 124 5.32 -5.64 9.87
C LEU A 124 5.25 -7.04 9.26
N ASN A 125 4.44 -7.93 9.84
CA ASN A 125 4.18 -9.25 9.27
C ASN A 125 3.49 -9.18 7.90
N ALA A 126 2.62 -8.19 7.68
CA ALA A 126 2.02 -7.96 6.38
C ALA A 126 3.09 -7.57 5.34
N PHE A 127 4.05 -6.71 5.69
CA PHE A 127 5.16 -6.34 4.80
C PHE A 127 6.01 -7.55 4.41
N VAL A 128 6.38 -8.38 5.39
CA VAL A 128 7.16 -9.61 5.15
C VAL A 128 6.41 -10.57 4.23
N LYS A 129 5.09 -10.75 4.45
CA LYS A 129 4.25 -11.60 3.60
C LYS A 129 4.21 -11.09 2.16
N GLU A 130 4.12 -9.78 1.96
CA GLU A 130 4.10 -9.21 0.62
C GLU A 130 5.46 -9.34 -0.09
N GLU A 131 6.56 -9.08 0.60
CA GLU A 131 7.90 -9.29 0.05
C GLU A 131 8.11 -10.76 -0.36
N ARG A 132 7.70 -11.72 0.49
CA ARG A 132 7.73 -13.16 0.16
C ARG A 132 6.91 -13.48 -1.09
N LYS A 133 5.71 -12.91 -1.23
CA LYS A 133 4.87 -13.10 -2.43
C LYS A 133 5.55 -12.58 -3.70
N LYS A 134 6.16 -11.39 -3.65
CA LYS A 134 6.86 -10.79 -4.80
C LYS A 134 8.05 -11.66 -5.23
N VAL A 135 8.88 -12.09 -4.27
CA VAL A 135 10.00 -13.01 -4.55
C VAL A 135 9.52 -14.34 -5.14
N LEU A 136 8.44 -14.92 -4.62
CA LEU A 136 7.87 -16.15 -5.16
C LEU A 136 7.33 -15.97 -6.58
N ALA A 137 6.70 -14.82 -6.87
CA ALA A 137 6.20 -14.51 -8.22
C ALA A 137 7.33 -14.37 -9.24
N GLU A 138 8.42 -13.70 -8.88
CA GLU A 138 9.63 -13.60 -9.71
C GLU A 138 10.24 -14.98 -9.97
N LYS A 139 10.41 -15.80 -8.93
CA LYS A 139 10.93 -17.16 -9.09
C LYS A 139 10.03 -18.05 -9.94
N ARG A 140 8.71 -17.91 -9.85
CA ARG A 140 7.75 -18.58 -10.76
C ARG A 140 7.92 -18.14 -12.20
N LYS A 141 8.25 -16.87 -12.45
CA LYS A 141 8.53 -16.36 -13.80
C LYS A 141 9.81 -16.99 -14.34
N ILE A 142 10.91 -16.94 -13.57
CA ILE A 142 12.20 -17.55 -13.93
C ILE A 142 12.04 -19.05 -14.20
N MET A 143 11.29 -19.77 -13.37
CA MET A 143 11.05 -21.20 -13.59
C MET A 143 10.30 -21.49 -14.87
N ARG A 144 9.29 -20.68 -15.22
CA ARG A 144 8.58 -20.81 -16.51
C ARG A 144 9.49 -20.57 -17.70
N GLU A 145 10.36 -19.55 -17.62
CA GLU A 145 11.36 -19.26 -18.66
C GLU A 145 12.38 -20.40 -18.80
N LYS A 146 12.86 -20.97 -17.69
CA LYS A 146 13.74 -22.15 -17.70
C LYS A 146 13.04 -23.39 -18.25
N GLU A 147 11.80 -23.65 -17.87
CA GLU A 147 11.02 -24.79 -18.39
C GLU A 147 10.81 -24.66 -19.91
N GLN A 148 10.50 -23.46 -20.40
CA GLN A 148 10.42 -23.19 -21.83
C GLN A 148 11.77 -23.38 -22.52
N GLY A 149 12.87 -22.86 -21.95
CA GLY A 149 14.21 -23.06 -22.48
C GLY A 149 14.63 -24.53 -22.54
N PHE A 150 14.17 -25.36 -21.59
CA PHE A 150 14.43 -26.79 -21.58
C PHE A 150 13.68 -27.49 -22.71
N LEU A 151 12.39 -27.17 -22.90
CA LEU A 151 11.57 -27.70 -23.99
C LEU A 151 12.11 -27.30 -25.38
N GLU A 152 12.69 -26.11 -25.49
CA GLU A 152 13.34 -25.61 -26.70
C GLU A 152 14.77 -26.18 -26.92
N GLY A 153 15.27 -27.01 -25.98
CA GLY A 153 16.61 -27.60 -26.05
C GLY A 153 17.76 -26.60 -25.80
N LYS A 154 17.44 -25.40 -25.29
CA LYS A 154 18.41 -24.32 -25.01
C LYS A 154 19.15 -24.48 -23.69
N ILE A 155 18.61 -25.25 -22.74
CA ILE A 155 19.26 -25.58 -21.47
C ILE A 155 19.31 -27.09 -21.25
N SER A 156 20.30 -27.56 -20.49
CA SER A 156 20.51 -28.99 -20.26
C SER A 156 19.52 -29.55 -19.21
N PRO A 157 19.26 -30.87 -19.21
CA PRO A 157 18.46 -31.53 -18.19
C PRO A 157 19.00 -31.33 -16.76
N GLU A 158 20.32 -31.30 -16.58
CA GLU A 158 20.97 -31.09 -15.29
C GLU A 158 20.77 -29.66 -14.78
N GLU A 159 20.89 -28.67 -15.66
CA GLU A 159 20.68 -27.26 -15.35
C GLU A 159 19.22 -26.99 -14.95
N TYR A 160 18.27 -27.62 -15.65
CA TYR A 160 16.86 -27.57 -15.31
C TYR A 160 16.53 -28.25 -13.96
N ALA A 161 17.10 -29.43 -13.71
CA ALA A 161 16.88 -30.18 -12.47
C ALA A 161 17.39 -29.42 -11.23
N ASN A 162 18.56 -28.78 -11.34
CA ASN A 162 19.11 -27.95 -10.27
C ASN A 162 18.22 -26.73 -9.99
N ALA A 163 17.78 -26.02 -11.03
CA ALA A 163 16.86 -24.89 -10.88
C ALA A 163 15.52 -25.29 -10.25
N ARG A 164 14.98 -26.45 -10.62
CA ARG A 164 13.73 -26.98 -10.05
C ARG A 164 13.88 -27.35 -8.57
N LYS A 165 15.02 -27.93 -8.18
CA LYS A 165 15.33 -28.29 -6.79
C LYS A 165 15.42 -27.04 -5.90
N GLU A 166 16.10 -26.00 -6.35
CA GLU A 166 16.17 -24.71 -5.65
C GLU A 166 14.80 -24.04 -5.52
N TYR A 167 13.96 -24.10 -6.57
CA TYR A 167 12.61 -23.56 -6.51
C TYR A 167 11.72 -24.26 -5.47
N LEU A 168 11.83 -25.59 -5.36
CA LEU A 168 11.04 -26.38 -4.42
C LEU A 168 11.37 -26.06 -2.96
N GLN A 169 12.64 -25.77 -2.64
CA GLN A 169 13.08 -25.41 -1.28
C GLN A 169 12.50 -24.08 -0.77
N LEU A 170 11.99 -23.21 -1.65
CA LEU A 170 11.34 -21.95 -1.27
C LEU A 170 9.82 -22.02 -1.12
N ARG A 171 9.21 -23.13 -1.56
CA ARG A 171 7.75 -23.29 -1.53
C ARG A 171 7.24 -23.60 -0.12
N ASP A 172 8.09 -24.19 0.72
CA ASP A 172 7.86 -24.47 2.13
C ASP A 172 8.20 -23.24 3.00
#